data_AF-A0A1E7I6L0-F1
#
_entry.id   AF-A0A1E7I6L0-F1
#
_cell.length_a   1.000
_cell.length_b   1.000
_cell.length_c   1.000
_cell.angle_alpha   90.00
_cell.angle_beta   90.00
_cell.angle_gamma   90.00
#
_symmetry.space_group_name_H-M   'P 1'
#
loop_
_entity.id
_entity.type
_entity.pdbx_description
1 polymer ?
#
loop_
_entity_poly.entity_id
_entity_poly.type
_entity_poly.pdbx_seq_one_letter_code
_entity_poly.pdbx_strand_id
1 'polypeptide(L)'
;MAFLPSFIETPQEMRTKTPDGKDMVFLSGYAVFNFKGSGSSWKRDDIWIPIGPEWNPLYDVVPVVSLASISNRHHAVNAGWAVDNCRWVTYNRRILLKCRVAIRDSDGYLQRLAYQATAIGRL
;
A
#
# COMPACT_ATOMS: atom_id res chain seq x y z
N MET A 1 5.49 -12.06 -10.21
CA MET A 1 5.62 -12.58 -8.82
C MET A 1 4.94 -11.55 -7.92
N ALA A 2 4.02 -11.93 -7.04
CA ALA A 2 3.37 -10.93 -6.17
C ALA A 2 4.37 -10.45 -5.10
N PHE A 3 4.62 -9.15 -5.02
CA PHE A 3 5.55 -8.60 -4.06
C PHE A 3 4.80 -8.19 -2.79
N LEU A 4 4.97 -8.95 -1.71
CA LEU A 4 4.37 -8.70 -0.41
C LEU A 4 5.31 -7.88 0.48
N PRO A 5 4.80 -7.03 1.38
CA PRO A 5 5.62 -6.39 2.39
C PRO A 5 6.23 -7.43 3.32
N SER A 6 7.43 -7.13 3.82
CA SER A 6 8.07 -7.92 4.86
C SER A 6 7.26 -7.86 6.16
N PHE A 7 6.70 -6.68 6.48
CA PHE A 7 5.78 -6.45 7.60
C PHE A 7 5.06 -5.10 7.43
N ILE A 8 4.08 -4.86 8.30
CA ILE A 8 3.40 -3.56 8.43
C ILE A 8 3.90 -2.88 9.69
N GLU A 9 4.52 -1.71 9.54
CA GLU A 9 5.01 -0.88 10.64
C GLU A 9 3.88 0.06 11.12
N THR A 10 3.72 0.17 12.43
CA THR A 10 2.71 1.00 13.10
C THR A 10 1.30 0.90 12.50
N PRO A 11 0.69 -0.30 12.41
CA PRO A 11 -0.69 -0.43 11.95
C PRO A 11 -1.62 0.28 12.93
N GLN A 12 -2.43 1.21 12.43
CA GLN A 12 -3.43 1.93 13.20
C GLN A 12 -4.81 1.63 12.66
N GLU A 13 -5.77 1.59 13.57
CA GLU A 13 -7.15 1.32 13.26
C GLU A 13 -8.07 2.17 14.14
N MET A 14 -9.04 2.82 13.50
CA MET A 14 -10.14 3.51 14.17
C MET A 14 -11.45 2.99 13.61
N ARG A 15 -12.45 2.80 14.48
CA ARG A 15 -13.75 2.26 14.09
C ARG A 15 -14.88 3.17 14.53
N THR A 16 -15.92 3.22 13.71
CA THR A 16 -17.21 3.81 14.05
C THR A 16 -18.33 3.05 13.35
N LYS A 17 -19.58 3.47 13.56
CA LYS A 17 -20.75 2.92 12.87
C LYS A 17 -21.31 3.94 11.90
N THR A 18 -21.75 3.47 10.74
CA THR A 18 -22.60 4.25 9.84
C THR A 18 -24.03 4.37 10.43
N PRO A 19 -24.87 5.30 9.93
CA PRO A 19 -26.25 5.42 10.38
C PRO A 19 -27.10 4.15 10.25
N ASP A 20 -26.80 3.30 9.26
CA ASP A 20 -27.46 2.01 9.02
C ASP A 20 -26.80 0.82 9.75
N GLY A 21 -25.90 1.08 10.70
CA GLY A 21 -25.30 0.09 11.59
C GLY A 21 -24.12 -0.72 11.03
N LYS A 22 -23.64 -0.41 9.82
CA LYS A 22 -22.42 -1.01 9.25
C LYS A 22 -21.17 -0.52 9.98
N ASP A 23 -20.12 -1.33 9.96
CA ASP A 23 -18.79 -0.96 10.46
C ASP A 23 -18.10 -0.05 9.45
N MET A 24 -17.68 1.13 9.90
CA MET A 24 -16.78 2.02 9.15
C MET A 24 -15.42 1.99 9.86
N VAL A 25 -14.38 1.55 9.15
CA VAL A 25 -13.04 1.35 9.69
C VAL A 25 -12.04 2.20 8.91
N PHE A 26 -11.29 3.03 9.63
CA PHE A 26 -10.16 3.80 9.13
C PHE A 26 -8.88 3.05 9.45
N LEU A 27 -8.08 2.76 8.44
CA LEU A 27 -6.86 1.96 8.50
C LEU A 27 -5.69 2.81 8.04
N SER A 28 -4.57 2.78 8.76
CA SER A 28 -3.32 3.37 8.28
C SER A 28 -2.11 2.58 8.76
N GLY A 29 -0.97 2.82 8.12
CA GLY A 29 0.30 2.21 8.51
C GLY A 29 1.34 2.34 7.40
N TYR A 30 2.49 1.72 7.60
CA TYR A 30 3.56 1.68 6.60
C TYR A 30 3.86 0.25 6.18
N ALA A 31 3.67 -0.04 4.90
CA ALA A 31 4.13 -1.30 4.32
C ALA A 31 5.65 -1.21 4.11
N VAL A 32 6.40 -2.10 4.76
CA VAL A 32 7.86 -2.13 4.69
C VAL A 32 8.30 -3.21 3.72
N PHE A 33 9.20 -2.85 2.82
CA PHE A 33 9.73 -3.77 1.82
C PHE A 33 11.04 -3.26 1.21
N ASN A 34 11.59 -3.99 0.24
CA ASN A 34 12.81 -3.59 -0.45
C ASN A 34 12.65 -3.69 -1.97
N PHE A 35 12.14 -2.62 -2.59
CA PHE A 35 11.98 -2.56 -4.04
C PHE A 35 13.11 -1.70 -4.64
N LYS A 36 13.99 -2.35 -5.42
CA LYS A 36 15.10 -1.69 -6.09
C LYS A 36 14.76 -1.42 -7.56
N GLY A 37 15.15 -0.25 -8.06
CA GLY A 37 15.13 0.05 -9.48
C GLY A 37 16.13 -0.80 -10.29
N SER A 38 16.14 -0.63 -11.61
CA SER A 38 16.98 -1.43 -12.50
C SER A 38 17.70 -0.62 -13.60
N GLY A 39 17.72 0.72 -13.50
CA GLY A 39 18.43 1.58 -14.44
C GLY A 39 17.66 2.81 -14.87
N SER A 40 17.94 3.29 -16.07
CA SER A 40 17.42 4.56 -16.62
C SER A 40 15.95 4.50 -17.06
N SER A 41 15.33 3.32 -17.09
CA SER A 41 13.92 3.13 -17.43
C SER A 41 13.07 2.93 -16.17
N TRP A 42 11.80 3.32 -16.24
CA TRP A 42 10.83 3.08 -15.17
C TRP A 42 10.57 1.58 -15.00
N LYS A 43 11.17 0.98 -13.98
CA LYS A 43 10.81 -0.35 -13.50
C LYS A 43 9.52 -0.25 -12.71
N ARG A 44 8.53 -1.06 -13.05
CA ARG A 44 7.22 -1.11 -12.38
C ARG A 44 6.95 -2.48 -11.81
N ASP A 45 6.29 -2.53 -10.66
CA ASP A 45 5.76 -3.77 -10.10
C ASP A 45 4.55 -3.49 -9.20
N ASP A 46 3.78 -4.53 -8.91
CA ASP A 46 2.62 -4.47 -8.04
C ASP A 46 2.99 -4.95 -6.62
N ILE A 47 2.86 -4.05 -5.64
CA ILE A 47 3.00 -4.33 -4.21
C ILE A 47 1.63 -4.67 -3.65
N TRP A 48 1.52 -5.79 -2.95
CA TRP A 48 0.27 -6.27 -2.38
C TRP A 48 0.28 -6.10 -0.86
N ILE A 49 -0.60 -5.25 -0.31
CA ILE A 49 -0.58 -4.88 1.11
C ILE A 49 -1.85 -5.40 1.79
N PRO A 50 -1.78 -6.46 2.62
CA PRO A 50 -2.92 -6.91 3.39
C PRO A 50 -3.17 -5.94 4.56
N ILE A 51 -4.39 -5.42 4.70
CA ILE A 51 -4.74 -4.46 5.75
C ILE A 51 -6.06 -4.81 6.45
N GLY A 52 -6.15 -4.38 7.70
CA GLY A 52 -7.39 -4.40 8.48
C GLY A 52 -7.86 -5.78 8.93
N PRO A 53 -9.06 -5.83 9.51
CA PRO A 53 -9.65 -7.05 10.05
C PRO A 53 -10.23 -7.93 8.94
N GLU A 54 -10.79 -9.07 9.36
CA GLU A 54 -11.64 -9.90 8.50
C GLU A 54 -13.07 -9.33 8.46
N TRP A 55 -13.71 -9.43 7.29
CA TRP A 55 -15.01 -8.86 7.00
C TRP A 55 -16.01 -9.93 6.56
N ASN A 56 -17.29 -9.75 6.88
CA ASN A 56 -18.38 -10.61 6.43
C ASN A 56 -19.75 -9.89 6.38
N PRO A 57 -20.06 -9.11 5.33
CA PRO A 57 -19.27 -8.84 4.12
C PRO A 57 -18.48 -7.52 4.19
N LEU A 58 -17.51 -7.38 3.28
CA LEU A 58 -16.90 -6.08 2.94
C LEU A 58 -17.71 -5.43 1.82
N TYR A 59 -18.19 -4.19 2.02
CA TYR A 59 -19.01 -3.50 1.02
C TYR A 59 -18.18 -2.60 0.10
N ASP A 60 -17.32 -1.75 0.66
CA ASP A 60 -16.50 -0.82 -0.14
C ASP A 60 -15.23 -0.39 0.61
N VAL A 61 -14.23 0.05 -0.14
CA VAL A 61 -12.95 0.56 0.36
C VAL A 61 -12.47 1.73 -0.49
N VAL A 62 -12.06 2.80 0.17
CA VAL A 62 -11.39 3.96 -0.44
C VAL A 62 -9.96 4.04 0.06
N PRO A 63 -8.96 3.55 -0.71
CA PRO A 63 -7.56 3.60 -0.32
C PRO A 63 -6.78 4.75 -0.97
N VAL A 64 -5.78 5.25 -0.25
CA VAL A 64 -4.73 6.14 -0.74
C VAL A 64 -3.38 5.58 -0.28
N VAL A 65 -2.40 5.64 -1.16
CA VAL A 65 -1.04 5.20 -0.88
C VAL A 65 -0.04 6.23 -1.37
N SER A 66 0.99 6.49 -0.58
CA SER A 66 2.05 7.45 -0.89
C SER A 66 3.44 6.90 -0.57
N LEU A 67 4.45 7.48 -1.20
CA LEU A 67 5.85 7.18 -0.90
C LEU A 67 6.17 7.67 0.52
N ALA A 68 6.71 6.79 1.36
CA ALA A 68 7.10 7.13 2.74
C ALA A 68 8.61 7.03 2.99
N SER A 69 9.33 6.23 2.19
CA SER A 69 10.78 6.16 2.28
C SER A 69 11.39 5.74 0.95
N ILE A 70 12.13 6.66 0.36
CA ILE A 70 12.93 6.45 -0.85
C ILE A 70 14.38 6.77 -0.52
N SER A 71 15.31 6.09 -1.18
CA SER A 71 16.73 6.37 -1.04
C SER A 71 17.46 6.07 -2.34
N ASN A 72 18.65 6.63 -2.47
CA ASN A 72 19.58 6.30 -3.53
C ASN A 72 20.96 6.05 -2.91
N ARG A 73 21.70 5.06 -3.41
CA ARG A 73 23.03 4.73 -2.87
C ARG A 73 24.06 5.79 -3.26
N HIS A 74 23.98 6.32 -4.48
CA HIS A 74 24.84 7.40 -4.96
C HIS A 74 24.01 8.60 -5.41
N HIS A 75 24.62 9.47 -6.22
CA HIS A 75 23.97 10.63 -6.78
C HIS A 75 22.79 10.23 -7.67
N ALA A 76 21.62 10.74 -7.32
CA ALA A 76 20.41 10.63 -8.13
C ALA A 76 20.51 11.50 -9.38
N VAL A 77 20.76 10.88 -10.54
CA VAL A 77 20.82 11.56 -11.85
C VAL A 77 19.63 11.14 -12.68
N ASN A 78 18.72 12.08 -12.95
CA ASN A 78 17.43 11.78 -13.60
C ASN A 78 16.63 10.67 -12.89
N ALA A 79 16.77 10.56 -11.57
CA ALA A 79 16.08 9.56 -10.78
C ALA A 79 14.56 9.83 -10.72
N GLY A 80 13.78 8.81 -10.35
CA GLY A 80 12.35 8.97 -10.12
C GLY A 80 11.74 7.85 -9.30
N TRP A 81 10.75 8.19 -8.49
CA TRP A 81 9.92 7.26 -7.72
C TRP A 81 8.46 7.67 -7.89
N ALA A 82 7.56 6.69 -8.02
CA ALA A 82 6.14 6.96 -8.16
C ALA A 82 5.27 5.85 -7.56
N VAL A 83 4.05 6.24 -7.19
CA VAL A 83 2.91 5.36 -7.02
C VAL A 83 1.97 5.66 -8.18
N ASP A 84 1.86 4.72 -9.13
CA ASP A 84 1.06 4.91 -10.34
C ASP A 84 -0.43 4.66 -10.07
N ASN A 85 -0.76 3.74 -9.16
CA ASN A 85 -2.14 3.49 -8.72
C ASN A 85 -2.20 2.75 -7.37
N CYS A 86 -3.38 2.82 -6.74
CA CYS A 86 -3.78 1.96 -5.64
C CYS A 86 -5.21 1.47 -5.91
N ARG A 87 -5.41 0.16 -5.87
CA ARG A 87 -6.73 -0.49 -5.95
C ARG A 87 -6.86 -1.46 -4.78
N TRP A 88 -8.04 -2.04 -4.59
CA TRP A 88 -8.25 -3.07 -3.58
C TRP A 88 -8.93 -4.29 -4.20
N VAL A 89 -8.68 -5.44 -3.60
CA VAL A 89 -9.42 -6.68 -3.81
C VAL A 89 -9.67 -7.34 -2.45
N THR A 90 -10.63 -8.26 -2.39
CA THR A 90 -10.82 -9.10 -1.20
C THR A 90 -10.03 -10.39 -1.34
N TYR A 91 -9.26 -10.76 -0.31
CA TYR A 91 -8.58 -12.04 -0.22
C TYR A 91 -8.71 -12.58 1.20
N ASN A 92 -9.20 -13.81 1.38
CA ASN A 92 -9.46 -14.42 2.70
C ASN A 92 -10.24 -13.50 3.65
N ARG A 93 -11.32 -12.88 3.16
CA ARG A 93 -12.15 -11.92 3.90
C ARG A 93 -11.42 -10.66 4.38
N ARG A 94 -10.18 -10.41 3.94
CA ARG A 94 -9.42 -9.19 4.25
C ARG A 94 -9.28 -8.31 3.03
N ILE A 95 -8.96 -7.04 3.29
CA ILE A 95 -8.62 -6.07 2.25
C ILE A 95 -7.19 -6.34 1.81
N LEU A 96 -6.98 -6.50 0.51
CA LEU A 96 -5.66 -6.56 -0.09
C LEU A 96 -5.51 -5.37 -1.05
N LEU A 97 -4.68 -4.40 -0.67
CA LEU A 97 -4.35 -3.28 -1.55
C LEU A 97 -3.39 -3.76 -2.64
N LYS A 98 -3.67 -3.40 -3.88
CA LYS A 98 -2.81 -3.60 -5.04
C LYS A 98 -2.25 -2.24 -5.45
N CYS A 99 -0.99 -1.99 -5.13
CA CYS A 99 -0.33 -0.71 -5.35
C CYS A 99 0.73 -0.86 -6.44
N ARG A 100 0.56 -0.18 -7.58
CA ARG A 100 1.60 -0.15 -8.59
C ARG A 100 2.61 0.92 -8.26
N VAL A 101 3.87 0.53 -8.11
CA VAL A 101 4.99 1.44 -7.86
C VAL A 101 5.93 1.48 -9.04
N ALA A 102 6.66 2.57 -9.17
CA ALA A 102 7.68 2.73 -10.20
C ALA A 102 8.97 3.34 -9.63
N ILE A 103 10.13 2.84 -10.08
CA ILE A 103 11.44 3.45 -9.82
C ILE A 103 12.20 3.57 -11.15
N ARG A 104 12.76 4.75 -11.41
CA ARG A 104 13.68 5.03 -12.51
C ARG A 104 15.03 5.41 -11.92
N ASP A 105 15.81 4.40 -11.55
CA ASP A 105 17.18 4.54 -11.07
C ASP A 105 17.84 3.14 -10.97
N SER A 106 19.16 3.00 -11.15
CA SER A 106 19.88 1.72 -11.00
C SER A 106 20.17 1.33 -9.55
N ASP A 107 20.26 2.32 -8.67
CA ASP A 107 20.62 2.21 -7.27
C ASP A 107 19.65 2.96 -6.34
N GLY A 108 18.53 3.41 -6.89
CA GLY A 108 17.35 3.85 -6.16
C GLY A 108 16.56 2.70 -5.53
N TYR A 109 16.05 2.98 -4.34
CA TYR A 109 15.26 2.08 -3.51
C TYR A 109 13.96 2.74 -3.08
N LEU A 110 12.89 1.96 -3.01
CA LEU A 110 11.65 2.24 -2.31
C LEU A 110 11.54 1.24 -1.15
N GLN A 111 11.51 1.79 0.06
CA GLN A 111 11.60 1.00 1.29
C GLN A 111 10.29 0.99 2.08
N ARG A 112 9.49 2.04 1.95
CA ARG A 112 8.20 2.16 2.64
C ARG A 112 7.15 2.84 1.77
N LEU A 113 5.94 2.30 1.83
CA LEU A 113 4.71 2.99 1.41
C LEU A 113 3.86 3.28 2.64
N ALA A 114 3.39 4.51 2.78
CA ALA A 114 2.31 4.82 3.70
C ALA A 114 0.98 4.45 3.01
N TYR A 115 0.09 3.79 3.74
CA TYR A 115 -1.28 3.60 3.28
C TYR A 115 -2.26 4.26 4.27
N GLN A 116 -3.35 4.75 3.71
CA GLN A 116 -4.56 5.08 4.44
C GLN A 116 -5.75 4.50 3.67
N ALA A 117 -6.68 3.84 4.35
CA ALA A 117 -7.89 3.35 3.73
C ALA A 117 -9.09 3.53 4.66
N THR A 118 -10.22 3.92 4.09
CA THR A 118 -11.51 3.85 4.76
C THR A 118 -12.29 2.70 4.17
N ALA A 119 -12.78 1.80 5.00
CA ALA A 119 -13.54 0.62 4.60
C ALA A 119 -14.90 0.60 5.28
N ILE A 120 -15.92 0.11 4.59
CA ILE A 120 -17.27 -0.09 5.12
C ILE A 120 -17.68 -1.55 4.91
N GLY A 121 -18.27 -2.17 5.93
CA GLY A 121 -18.60 -3.58 5.91
C GLY A 121 -19.35 -4.04 7.16
N ARG A 122 -19.28 -5.33 7.44
CA ARG A 122 -19.60 -5.94 8.73
C ARG A 122 -18.41 -6.75 9.19
N LEU A 123 -18.03 -6.60 10.44
CA LEU A 123 -16.98 -7.38 11.10
C LEU A 123 -17.53 -8.66 11.72
#